data_AF-A0A6J1P5C9-F1
#
_entry.id   AF-A0A6J1P5C9-F1
#
_cell.length_a   1.000
_cell.length_b   1.000
_cell.length_c   1.000
_cell.angle_alpha   90.00
_cell.angle_beta   90.00
_cell.angle_gamma   90.00
#
_symmetry.space_group_name_H-M   'P 1'
#
loop_
_entity.id
_entity.type
_entity.pdbx_description
1 polymer ?
#
loop_
_entity_poly.entity_id
_entity_poly.type
_entity_poly.pdbx_seq_one_letter_code
_entity_poly.pdbx_strand_id
1 'polypeptide(L)'
;LVLWDSIEASEEWIENQVPATIKPYCFVKPTEDNIDYEAMNQAYCNIIAGACFTLGLRFAGSGDADARDAVLHFVSLFLRLSGRGVAELAGGSTFEACTCVCLLAAGMITAGRGDIQVLRACRRLRARLPAAPRPAPAAPPAPPPLTHGAQMAVHCTIGLLFLGGGRSTLSSSPEAVAALITAFFPKLPTHSEDNRYHLQAFRHLYVLAVEPRLILPRDLDTGKLCYAHIQLIDLQGVVKEMKAPCIIPELDTLRQVKICDPRYWPITFHRDHNWDQLKTFLDYTWCVDIKQRAGCLSYLDDPEGFLTILAQTLTLDKSNIWSTTTENIELFTNDEKVRNFVKHYLAKDMNKSREREICGDCLILQKKRKGVKNELLVPRQCLCRKYNKEEQEYVQGLSMVTYDCVVKDIMCALPIWTTFLKIMKAMKTEPTSYYTWQIKLLLSQIESHNKRASTEMTIDGADQPSEPLISTEFTLAIKQKIAQIYDKWEIKITPYLRRYLRVPGCREGLFESVKAGTQEWDTRRMFSSFVVYHSLVRDDWSDELSMALTESRITADAVSKISALLR
;
A
#
# COMPACT_ATOMS: atom_id res chain seq x y z
N LEU A 1 39.38 -10.50 -6.93
CA LEU A 1 39.56 -9.43 -5.92
C LEU A 1 40.32 -8.25 -6.48
N VAL A 2 41.54 -8.42 -7.03
CA VAL A 2 42.27 -7.32 -7.69
C VAL A 2 41.50 -6.78 -8.90
N LEU A 3 41.00 -7.67 -9.75
CA LEU A 3 40.07 -7.34 -10.84
C LEU A 3 38.64 -7.41 -10.30
N TRP A 4 38.21 -6.38 -9.57
CA TRP A 4 36.89 -6.35 -8.91
C TRP A 4 35.75 -6.03 -9.88
N ASP A 5 35.99 -5.10 -10.80
CA ASP A 5 34.97 -4.59 -11.73
C ASP A 5 34.62 -5.58 -12.85
N SER A 6 35.52 -6.53 -13.13
CA SER A 6 35.32 -7.55 -14.16
C SER A 6 34.59 -8.80 -13.66
N ILE A 7 34.07 -8.78 -12.42
CA ILE A 7 33.37 -9.92 -11.83
C ILE A 7 31.90 -9.89 -12.26
N GLU A 8 31.47 -10.93 -12.96
CA GLU A 8 30.09 -11.05 -13.46
C GLU A 8 29.33 -12.17 -12.74
N ALA A 9 28.03 -11.97 -12.55
CA ALA A 9 27.12 -12.90 -11.88
C ALA A 9 26.65 -14.04 -12.81
N SER A 10 27.58 -14.72 -13.49
CA SER A 10 27.27 -15.77 -14.46
C SER A 10 28.06 -17.07 -14.21
N GLU A 11 27.47 -18.20 -14.61
CA GLU A 11 28.13 -19.50 -14.59
C GLU A 11 29.37 -19.50 -15.52
N GLU A 12 29.23 -18.88 -16.69
CA GLU A 12 30.29 -18.77 -17.70
C GLU A 12 31.53 -18.03 -17.14
N TRP A 13 31.32 -16.97 -16.36
CA TRP A 13 32.43 -16.23 -15.75
C TRP A 13 33.25 -17.12 -14.80
N ILE A 14 32.59 -17.99 -14.04
CA ILE A 14 33.24 -18.96 -13.14
C ILE A 14 34.02 -19.99 -13.96
N GLU A 15 33.44 -20.54 -15.02
CA GLU A 15 34.11 -21.52 -15.89
C GLU A 15 35.28 -20.94 -16.68
N ASN A 16 35.23 -19.65 -16.99
CA ASN A 16 36.30 -18.93 -17.68
C ASN A 16 37.54 -18.71 -16.80
N GLN A 17 37.43 -18.84 -15.47
CA GLN A 17 38.59 -18.82 -14.58
C GLN A 17 39.44 -20.09 -14.69
N VAL A 18 38.88 -21.18 -15.24
CA VAL A 18 39.61 -22.45 -15.40
C VAL A 18 40.49 -22.38 -16.67
N PRO A 19 41.80 -22.60 -16.56
CA PRO A 19 42.69 -22.66 -17.72
C PRO A 19 42.29 -23.74 -18.74
N ALA A 20 42.41 -23.43 -20.03
CA ALA A 20 42.12 -24.37 -21.12
C ALA A 20 42.95 -25.66 -21.06
N THR A 21 44.13 -25.63 -20.42
CA THR A 21 44.99 -26.80 -20.19
C THR A 21 44.35 -27.83 -19.26
N ILE A 22 43.48 -27.41 -18.34
CA ILE A 22 42.90 -28.27 -17.30
C ILE A 22 41.54 -28.82 -17.75
N LYS A 23 40.73 -28.00 -18.43
CA LYS A 23 39.36 -28.34 -18.89
C LYS A 23 39.20 -29.73 -19.54
N PRO A 24 40.07 -30.19 -20.48
CA PRO A 24 39.86 -31.46 -21.17
C PRO A 24 40.11 -32.70 -20.30
N TYR A 25 40.82 -32.56 -19.18
CA TYR A 25 41.22 -33.69 -18.33
C TYR A 25 40.38 -33.81 -17.04
N CYS A 26 39.37 -32.95 -16.85
CA CYS A 26 38.52 -32.93 -15.66
C CYS A 26 37.41 -33.98 -15.71
N PHE A 27 37.29 -34.79 -14.67
CA PHE A 27 36.22 -35.80 -14.50
C PHE A 27 36.09 -36.83 -15.65
N VAL A 28 37.15 -36.99 -16.45
CA VAL A 28 37.25 -38.00 -17.49
C VAL A 28 37.89 -39.27 -16.90
N LYS A 29 37.57 -40.43 -17.47
CA LYS A 29 38.30 -41.66 -17.14
C LYS A 29 39.77 -41.46 -17.56
N PRO A 30 40.75 -41.82 -16.71
CA PRO A 30 42.15 -41.67 -17.05
C PRO A 30 42.46 -42.47 -18.32
N THR A 31 42.93 -41.79 -19.36
CA THR A 31 43.24 -42.38 -20.68
C THR A 31 44.74 -42.41 -20.97
N GLU A 32 45.52 -41.56 -20.31
CA GLU A 32 46.95 -41.36 -20.57
C GLU A 32 47.75 -41.42 -19.27
N ASP A 33 48.70 -42.34 -19.15
CA ASP A 33 49.47 -42.53 -17.91
C ASP A 33 50.45 -41.39 -17.57
N ASN A 34 50.72 -40.50 -18.53
CA ASN A 34 51.65 -39.37 -18.35
C ASN A 34 51.02 -38.15 -17.65
N ILE A 35 49.70 -38.16 -17.44
CA ILE A 35 48.96 -37.04 -16.87
C ILE A 35 48.52 -37.38 -15.45
N ASP A 36 48.87 -36.51 -14.50
CA ASP A 36 48.37 -36.59 -13.14
C ASP A 36 46.93 -36.07 -13.07
N TYR A 37 45.96 -36.96 -13.30
CA TYR A 37 44.54 -36.63 -13.22
C TYR A 37 44.10 -36.22 -11.81
N GLU A 38 44.80 -36.66 -10.75
CA GLU A 38 44.48 -36.24 -9.38
C GLU A 38 44.78 -34.76 -9.20
N ALA A 39 46.00 -34.33 -9.57
CA ALA A 39 46.39 -32.92 -9.51
C ALA A 39 45.49 -32.04 -10.38
N MET A 40 45.12 -32.49 -11.58
CA MET A 40 44.24 -31.74 -12.49
C MET A 40 42.82 -31.58 -11.92
N ASN A 41 42.24 -32.64 -11.35
CA ASN A 41 40.91 -32.57 -10.73
C ASN A 41 40.92 -31.74 -9.44
N GLN A 42 41.99 -31.84 -8.62
CA GLN A 42 42.15 -31.00 -7.43
C GLN A 42 42.29 -29.52 -7.80
N ALA A 43 43.07 -29.20 -8.83
CA ALA A 43 43.22 -27.84 -9.33
C ALA A 43 41.87 -27.27 -9.80
N TYR A 44 41.13 -28.02 -10.61
CA TYR A 44 39.79 -27.61 -11.07
C TYR A 44 38.84 -27.27 -9.92
N CYS A 45 38.71 -28.18 -8.93
CA CYS A 45 37.82 -27.97 -7.79
C CYS A 45 38.19 -26.72 -6.98
N ASN A 46 39.49 -26.51 -6.72
CA ASN A 46 39.96 -25.36 -5.96
C ASN A 46 39.83 -24.03 -6.74
N ILE A 47 40.04 -24.04 -8.06
CA ILE A 47 39.85 -22.85 -8.91
C ILE A 47 38.39 -22.43 -8.90
N ILE A 48 37.46 -23.36 -9.11
CA ILE A 48 36.02 -23.07 -9.06
C ILE A 48 35.59 -22.62 -7.67
N ALA A 49 36.04 -23.32 -6.61
CA ALA A 49 35.72 -22.91 -5.25
C ALA A 49 36.23 -21.49 -4.94
N GLY A 50 37.43 -21.15 -5.42
CA GLY A 50 37.98 -19.80 -5.33
C GLY A 50 37.15 -18.76 -6.09
N ALA A 51 36.76 -19.07 -7.34
CA ALA A 51 35.92 -18.20 -8.15
C ALA A 51 34.55 -17.96 -7.50
N CYS A 52 33.86 -19.02 -7.05
CA CYS A 52 32.62 -18.94 -6.29
C CYS A 52 32.80 -18.10 -5.01
N PHE A 53 33.90 -18.29 -4.28
CA PHE A 53 34.19 -17.52 -3.07
C PHE A 53 34.36 -16.02 -3.39
N THR A 54 35.07 -15.67 -4.46
CA THR A 54 35.19 -14.28 -4.89
C THR A 54 33.86 -13.67 -5.34
N LEU A 55 33.00 -14.45 -6.00
CA LEU A 55 31.66 -14.03 -6.38
C LEU A 55 30.81 -13.75 -5.12
N GLY A 56 30.94 -14.62 -4.11
CA GLY A 56 30.27 -14.44 -2.82
C GLY A 56 30.71 -13.19 -2.05
N LEU A 57 31.98 -12.78 -2.17
CA LEU A 57 32.48 -11.53 -1.61
C LEU A 57 31.98 -10.30 -2.40
N ARG A 58 31.93 -10.39 -3.73
CA ARG A 58 31.47 -9.30 -4.62
C ARG A 58 30.00 -8.96 -4.44
N PHE A 59 29.18 -9.99 -4.27
CA PHE A 59 27.74 -9.88 -4.14
C PHE A 59 27.28 -10.16 -2.70
N ALA A 60 28.15 -9.95 -1.72
CA ALA A 60 27.84 -10.14 -0.31
C ALA A 60 26.59 -9.31 0.09
N GLY A 61 25.57 -9.99 0.60
CA GLY A 61 24.34 -9.35 1.06
C GLY A 61 23.50 -8.63 -0.01
N SER A 62 23.84 -8.72 -1.30
CA SER A 62 23.04 -8.13 -2.40
C SER A 62 21.76 -8.93 -2.67
N GLY A 63 21.83 -10.24 -2.38
CA GLY A 63 20.85 -11.27 -2.72
C GLY A 63 20.43 -11.23 -4.18
N ASP A 64 21.41 -11.04 -5.05
CA ASP A 64 21.24 -11.22 -6.49
C ASP A 64 20.91 -12.69 -6.82
N ALA A 65 19.90 -12.89 -7.67
CA ALA A 65 19.39 -14.22 -7.99
C ALA A 65 20.33 -14.96 -8.93
N ASP A 66 20.90 -14.26 -9.91
CA ASP A 66 21.79 -14.85 -10.91
C ASP A 66 23.10 -15.33 -10.27
N ALA A 67 23.71 -14.50 -9.42
CA ALA A 67 24.90 -14.87 -8.66
C ALA A 67 24.63 -16.07 -7.72
N ARG A 68 23.48 -16.10 -7.04
CA ARG A 68 23.08 -17.23 -6.18
C ARG A 68 22.95 -18.52 -7.00
N ASP A 69 22.25 -18.45 -8.12
CA ASP A 69 21.94 -19.62 -8.95
C ASP A 69 23.20 -20.19 -9.60
N ALA A 70 24.11 -19.31 -10.06
CA ALA A 70 25.42 -19.71 -10.57
C ALA A 70 26.25 -20.46 -9.52
N VAL A 71 26.34 -19.97 -8.28
CA VAL A 71 27.06 -20.68 -7.21
C VAL A 71 26.36 -21.99 -6.83
N LEU A 72 25.02 -22.00 -6.76
CA LEU A 72 24.24 -23.19 -6.45
C LEU A 72 24.34 -24.27 -7.53
N HIS A 73 24.56 -23.89 -8.79
CA HIS A 73 24.90 -24.82 -9.86
C HIS A 73 26.12 -25.66 -9.49
N PHE A 74 27.23 -25.01 -9.12
CA PHE A 74 28.47 -25.68 -8.74
C PHE A 74 28.35 -26.47 -7.43
N VAL A 75 27.59 -25.97 -6.45
CA VAL A 75 27.26 -26.76 -5.24
C VAL A 75 26.52 -28.05 -5.63
N SER A 76 25.53 -27.96 -6.52
CA SER A 76 24.77 -29.11 -7.00
C SER A 76 25.62 -30.05 -7.85
N LEU A 77 26.56 -29.53 -8.64
CA LEU A 77 27.55 -30.30 -9.39
C LEU A 77 28.45 -31.09 -8.45
N PHE A 78 29.08 -30.45 -7.46
CA PHE A 78 29.95 -31.14 -6.50
C PHE A 78 29.19 -32.17 -5.65
N LEU A 79 27.95 -31.87 -5.23
CA LEU A 79 27.11 -32.83 -4.52
C LEU A 79 26.73 -34.06 -5.35
N ARG A 80 26.53 -33.90 -6.68
CA ARG A 80 26.27 -35.01 -7.61
C ARG A 80 27.53 -35.84 -7.86
N LEU A 81 28.67 -35.18 -8.03
CA LEU A 81 29.95 -35.82 -8.30
C LEU A 81 30.47 -36.59 -7.08
N SER A 82 30.23 -36.10 -5.86
CA SER A 82 30.61 -36.76 -4.60
C SER A 82 30.09 -38.21 -4.45
N GLY A 83 29.05 -38.59 -5.20
CA GLY A 83 28.49 -39.95 -5.19
C GLY A 83 29.04 -40.88 -6.28
N ARG A 84 29.99 -40.42 -7.10
CA ARG A 84 30.58 -41.19 -8.20
C ARG A 84 32.04 -41.54 -7.87
N GLY A 85 32.54 -42.69 -8.35
CA GLY A 85 33.94 -43.09 -8.16
C GLY A 85 34.97 -42.10 -8.73
N VAL A 86 34.55 -41.23 -9.67
CA VAL A 86 35.39 -40.14 -10.20
C VAL A 86 35.76 -39.11 -9.12
N ALA A 87 34.97 -38.99 -8.04
CA ALA A 87 35.31 -38.11 -6.92
C ALA A 87 36.44 -38.65 -6.04
N GLU A 88 36.72 -39.96 -6.06
CA GLU A 88 37.87 -40.52 -5.34
C GLU A 88 39.18 -40.04 -5.97
N LEU A 89 39.20 -39.77 -7.29
CA LEU A 89 40.39 -39.31 -8.02
C LEU A 89 40.90 -37.93 -7.57
N ALA A 90 40.06 -37.05 -7.01
CA ALA A 90 40.52 -35.75 -6.50
C ALA A 90 40.65 -35.72 -4.96
N GLY A 91 40.27 -36.80 -4.29
CA GLY A 91 40.20 -36.90 -2.83
C GLY A 91 38.89 -36.35 -2.25
N GLY A 92 38.23 -37.17 -1.42
CA GLY A 92 36.94 -36.81 -0.80
C GLY A 92 37.01 -35.59 0.12
N SER A 93 38.15 -35.35 0.79
CA SER A 93 38.38 -34.18 1.63
C SER A 93 38.43 -32.88 0.82
N THR A 94 39.07 -32.89 -0.35
CA THR A 94 39.13 -31.73 -1.26
C THR A 94 37.74 -31.38 -1.79
N PHE A 95 36.96 -32.39 -2.20
CA PHE A 95 35.57 -32.18 -2.64
C PHE A 95 34.70 -31.60 -1.53
N GLU A 96 34.80 -32.14 -0.32
CA GLU A 96 34.03 -31.66 0.82
C GLU A 96 34.37 -30.20 1.14
N ALA A 97 35.66 -29.86 1.19
CA ALA A 97 36.12 -28.50 1.42
C ALA A 97 35.63 -27.53 0.34
N CYS A 98 35.79 -27.88 -0.95
CA CYS A 98 35.34 -27.04 -2.07
C CYS A 98 33.82 -26.84 -2.08
N THR A 99 33.05 -27.90 -1.78
CA THR A 99 31.59 -27.83 -1.63
C THR A 99 31.20 -26.87 -0.51
N CYS A 100 31.89 -26.94 0.63
CA CYS A 100 31.64 -26.06 1.77
C CYS A 100 31.98 -24.59 1.47
N VAL A 101 33.07 -24.33 0.74
CA VAL A 101 33.45 -22.97 0.32
C VAL A 101 32.41 -22.38 -0.65
N CYS A 102 31.95 -23.16 -1.64
CA CYS A 102 30.88 -22.72 -2.55
C CYS A 102 29.57 -22.49 -1.78
N LEU A 103 29.26 -23.33 -0.80
CA LEU A 103 28.08 -23.16 0.03
C LEU A 103 28.16 -21.89 0.90
N LEU A 104 29.32 -21.62 1.50
CA LEU A 104 29.58 -20.37 2.23
C LEU A 104 29.40 -19.15 1.30
N ALA A 105 29.88 -19.23 0.06
CA ALA A 105 29.68 -18.17 -0.93
C ALA A 105 28.20 -17.92 -1.22
N ALA A 106 27.40 -18.98 -1.42
CA ALA A 106 25.95 -18.85 -1.58
C ALA A 106 25.28 -18.22 -0.35
N GLY A 107 25.75 -18.57 0.86
CA GLY A 107 25.30 -17.97 2.12
C GLY A 107 25.68 -16.50 2.26
N MET A 108 26.86 -16.09 1.79
CA MET A 108 27.28 -14.68 1.78
C MET A 108 26.38 -13.83 0.86
N ILE A 109 26.05 -14.33 -0.33
CA ILE A 109 25.19 -13.63 -1.29
C ILE A 109 23.78 -13.43 -0.72
N THR A 110 23.23 -14.47 -0.10
CA THR A 110 21.85 -14.50 0.41
C THR A 110 21.75 -14.20 1.91
N ALA A 111 22.75 -13.54 2.47
CA ALA A 111 22.83 -13.24 3.90
C ALA A 111 21.59 -12.46 4.38
N GLY A 112 21.04 -12.88 5.52
CA GLY A 112 19.86 -12.30 6.15
C GLY A 112 18.50 -12.61 5.48
N ARG A 113 18.47 -13.10 4.22
CA ARG A 113 17.20 -13.31 3.49
C ARG A 113 16.56 -14.68 3.72
N GLY A 114 17.29 -15.65 4.26
CA GLY A 114 16.76 -16.99 4.52
C GLY A 114 16.39 -17.78 3.26
N ASP A 115 17.22 -17.74 2.22
CA ASP A 115 16.93 -18.44 0.96
C ASP A 115 16.72 -19.95 1.14
N ILE A 116 15.60 -20.45 0.60
CA ILE A 116 15.16 -21.84 0.78
C ILE A 116 16.06 -22.82 0.05
N GLN A 117 16.60 -22.45 -1.12
CA GLN A 117 17.43 -23.34 -1.93
C GLN A 117 18.77 -23.59 -1.24
N VAL A 118 19.41 -22.53 -0.74
CA VAL A 118 20.65 -22.63 0.04
C VAL A 118 20.41 -23.42 1.34
N LEU A 119 19.29 -23.16 2.02
CA LEU A 119 18.93 -23.90 3.24
C LEU A 119 18.71 -25.40 2.98
N ARG A 120 18.09 -25.77 1.85
CA ARG A 120 17.92 -27.18 1.44
C ARG A 120 19.28 -27.86 1.22
N ALA A 121 20.23 -27.18 0.57
CA ALA A 121 21.59 -27.69 0.40
C ALA A 121 22.29 -27.89 1.75
N CYS A 122 22.20 -26.90 2.65
CA CYS A 122 22.73 -27.00 4.01
C CYS A 122 22.13 -28.19 4.78
N ARG A 123 20.80 -28.36 4.72
CA ARG A 123 20.10 -29.47 5.39
C ARG A 123 20.53 -30.83 4.82
N ARG A 124 20.72 -30.94 3.51
CA ARG A 124 21.18 -32.17 2.85
C ARG A 124 22.58 -32.57 3.32
N LEU A 125 23.49 -31.61 3.44
CA LEU A 125 24.83 -31.88 3.98
C LEU A 125 24.77 -32.25 5.46
N ARG A 126 24.03 -31.48 6.27
CA ARG A 126 23.90 -31.74 7.72
C ARG A 126 23.28 -33.10 8.04
N ALA A 127 22.43 -33.63 7.17
CA ALA A 127 21.81 -34.95 7.34
C ALA A 127 22.80 -36.12 7.22
N ARG A 128 24.05 -35.90 6.79
CA ARG A 128 25.12 -36.89 6.79
C ARG A 128 25.59 -37.17 8.22
N LEU A 129 24.83 -38.00 8.93
CA LEU A 129 25.17 -38.48 10.27
C LEU A 129 26.14 -39.66 10.19
N PRO A 130 26.99 -39.86 11.21
CA PRO A 130 27.76 -41.10 11.35
C PRO A 130 26.77 -42.26 11.40
N ALA A 131 26.80 -43.14 10.40
CA ALA A 131 25.97 -44.33 10.42
C ALA A 131 26.42 -45.23 11.58
N ALA A 132 25.48 -45.66 12.42
CA ALA A 132 25.74 -46.77 13.34
C ALA A 132 26.18 -47.99 12.51
N PRO A 133 27.14 -48.81 12.99
CA PRO A 133 27.61 -49.99 12.27
C PRO A 133 26.40 -50.89 11.98
N ARG A 134 26.00 -50.97 10.70
CA ARG A 134 24.86 -51.79 10.28
C ARG A 134 25.33 -53.22 10.04
N PRO A 135 24.66 -54.23 10.61
CA PRO A 135 24.87 -55.62 10.26
C PRO A 135 24.00 -55.95 9.02
N ALA A 136 24.49 -55.75 7.80
CA ALA A 136 24.11 -56.46 6.55
C ALA A 136 24.52 -55.70 5.26
N PRO A 137 24.82 -56.41 4.15
CA PRO A 137 25.40 -55.83 2.92
C PRO A 137 24.38 -55.38 1.84
N ALA A 138 23.10 -55.14 2.17
CA ALA A 138 22.04 -55.01 1.16
C ALA A 138 21.70 -53.58 0.69
N ALA A 139 22.37 -52.53 1.21
CA ALA A 139 22.11 -51.14 0.84
C ALA A 139 23.42 -50.45 0.39
N PRO A 140 23.36 -49.48 -0.53
CA PRO A 140 24.54 -48.71 -0.93
C PRO A 140 25.20 -48.08 0.32
N PRO A 141 26.55 -48.00 0.36
CA PRO A 141 27.26 -47.48 1.51
C PRO A 141 26.77 -46.07 1.84
N ALA A 142 26.45 -45.84 3.12
CA ALA A 142 26.06 -44.52 3.59
C ALA A 142 27.23 -43.54 3.37
N PRO A 143 26.97 -42.29 2.94
CA PRO A 143 28.02 -41.30 2.77
C PRO A 143 28.76 -41.09 4.10
N PRO A 144 30.09 -40.85 4.06
CA PRO A 144 30.87 -40.59 5.26
C PRO A 144 30.32 -39.38 6.03
N PRO A 145 30.44 -39.37 7.37
CA PRO A 145 30.05 -38.23 8.18
C PRO A 145 30.87 -37.00 7.81
N LEU A 146 30.26 -35.82 7.91
CA LEU A 146 30.96 -34.56 7.68
C LEU A 146 32.10 -34.37 8.69
N THR A 147 33.24 -33.85 8.21
CA THR A 147 34.33 -33.40 9.08
C THR A 147 33.89 -32.22 9.96
N HIS A 148 34.59 -31.99 11.08
CA HIS A 148 34.29 -30.88 11.98
C HIS A 148 34.26 -29.52 11.25
N GLY A 149 35.25 -29.26 10.41
CA GLY A 149 35.33 -28.05 9.61
C GLY A 149 34.17 -27.89 8.62
N ALA A 150 33.74 -28.98 7.98
CA ALA A 150 32.59 -28.95 7.10
C ALA A 150 31.27 -28.69 7.86
N GLN A 151 31.10 -29.29 9.04
CA GLN A 151 29.97 -28.96 9.92
C GLN A 151 29.98 -27.48 10.30
N MET A 152 31.14 -26.94 10.69
CA MET A 152 31.31 -25.52 11.00
C MET A 152 30.91 -24.64 9.81
N ALA A 153 31.35 -24.95 8.59
CA ALA A 153 31.01 -24.19 7.39
C ALA A 153 29.50 -24.24 7.07
N VAL A 154 28.87 -25.41 7.18
CA VAL A 154 27.42 -25.57 6.98
C VAL A 154 26.63 -24.77 8.02
N HIS A 155 27.01 -24.86 9.29
CA HIS A 155 26.35 -24.11 10.36
C HIS A 155 26.58 -22.60 10.25
N CYS A 156 27.77 -22.18 9.83
CA CYS A 156 28.08 -20.80 9.54
C CYS A 156 27.22 -20.27 8.38
N THR A 157 27.06 -21.05 7.30
CA THR A 157 26.17 -20.70 6.19
C THR A 157 24.71 -20.54 6.66
N ILE A 158 24.22 -21.46 7.49
CA ILE A 158 22.88 -21.34 8.09
C ILE A 158 22.77 -20.07 8.94
N GLY A 159 23.81 -19.75 9.73
CA GLY A 159 23.88 -18.51 10.51
C GLY A 159 23.84 -17.26 9.64
N LEU A 160 24.55 -17.26 8.51
CA LEU A 160 24.54 -16.17 7.53
C LEU A 160 23.16 -15.99 6.89
N LEU A 161 22.46 -17.07 6.54
CA LEU A 161 21.11 -17.01 5.98
C LEU A 161 20.11 -16.29 6.91
N PHE A 162 20.26 -16.48 8.22
CA PHE A 162 19.39 -15.89 9.26
C PHE A 162 20.13 -14.87 10.12
N LEU A 163 21.06 -14.13 9.52
CA LEU A 163 21.90 -13.16 10.22
C LEU A 163 21.03 -12.09 10.91
N GLY A 164 21.28 -11.86 12.20
CA GLY A 164 20.46 -10.96 13.03
C GLY A 164 18.97 -11.34 13.11
N GLY A 165 18.63 -12.63 12.87
CA GLY A 165 17.23 -13.07 12.76
C GLY A 165 16.53 -12.59 11.49
N GLY A 166 17.30 -12.29 10.44
CA GLY A 166 16.81 -11.72 9.17
C GLY A 166 16.74 -10.19 9.15
N ARG A 167 17.35 -9.52 10.13
CA ARG A 167 17.40 -8.05 10.24
C ARG A 167 18.64 -7.44 9.59
N SER A 168 19.69 -8.22 9.48
CA SER A 168 21.01 -7.74 9.07
C SER A 168 21.54 -8.58 7.93
N THR A 169 22.44 -8.00 7.18
CA THR A 169 23.09 -8.59 6.01
C THR A 169 24.55 -8.15 5.99
N LEU A 170 25.32 -8.59 5.00
CA LEU A 170 26.75 -8.30 4.87
C LEU A 170 26.99 -7.14 3.92
N SER A 171 27.91 -6.24 4.26
CA SER A 171 28.38 -5.20 3.33
C SER A 171 29.56 -5.67 2.48
N SER A 172 29.75 -5.02 1.33
CA SER A 172 30.88 -5.21 0.41
C SER A 172 31.87 -4.05 0.43
N SER A 173 31.87 -3.24 1.51
CA SER A 173 32.90 -2.22 1.73
C SER A 173 34.29 -2.85 1.80
N PRO A 174 35.38 -2.13 1.48
CA PRO A 174 36.73 -2.68 1.54
C PRO A 174 37.11 -3.27 2.91
N GLU A 175 36.68 -2.63 3.99
CA GLU A 175 36.89 -3.07 5.37
C GLU A 175 36.07 -4.34 5.67
N ALA A 176 34.82 -4.37 5.22
CA ALA A 176 33.94 -5.52 5.36
C ALA A 176 34.46 -6.73 4.58
N VAL A 177 34.90 -6.54 3.34
CA VAL A 177 35.53 -7.59 2.53
C VAL A 177 36.79 -8.13 3.20
N ALA A 178 37.63 -7.27 3.78
CA ALA A 178 38.79 -7.71 4.56
C ALA A 178 38.37 -8.57 5.76
N ALA A 179 37.36 -8.15 6.52
CA ALA A 179 36.81 -8.92 7.62
C ALA A 179 36.22 -10.27 7.16
N LEU A 180 35.48 -10.30 6.05
CA LEU A 180 34.91 -11.52 5.47
C LEU A 180 35.97 -12.50 4.99
N ILE A 181 37.06 -12.03 4.37
CA ILE A 181 38.18 -12.88 3.97
C ILE A 181 38.82 -13.53 5.21
N THR A 182 39.01 -12.76 6.29
CA THR A 182 39.55 -13.33 7.54
C THR A 182 38.59 -14.33 8.18
N ALA A 183 37.29 -14.03 8.22
CA ALA A 183 36.30 -14.89 8.83
C ALA A 183 36.02 -16.16 8.02
N PHE A 184 36.02 -16.07 6.69
CA PHE A 184 35.67 -17.18 5.79
C PHE A 184 36.87 -17.74 5.04
N PHE A 185 38.08 -17.61 5.61
CA PHE A 185 39.29 -18.18 5.05
C PHE A 185 39.11 -19.66 4.63
N PRO A 186 39.38 -20.03 3.36
CA PRO A 186 38.97 -21.30 2.75
C PRO A 186 39.84 -22.51 3.14
N LYS A 187 40.27 -22.59 4.41
CA LYS A 187 40.85 -23.77 5.05
C LYS A 187 40.14 -24.05 6.37
N LEU A 188 39.33 -25.11 6.37
CA LEU A 188 38.50 -25.48 7.49
C LEU A 188 39.28 -26.36 8.49
N PRO A 189 39.01 -26.25 9.81
CA PRO A 189 39.70 -27.03 10.83
C PRO A 189 39.33 -28.52 10.74
N THR A 190 40.29 -29.40 10.98
CA THR A 190 40.04 -30.85 10.94
C THR A 190 39.28 -31.35 12.17
N HIS A 191 39.57 -30.78 13.33
CA HIS A 191 38.94 -31.05 14.63
C HIS A 191 38.78 -29.75 15.43
N SER A 192 38.10 -29.80 16.57
CA SER A 192 37.71 -28.60 17.33
C SER A 192 38.88 -27.77 17.85
N GLU A 193 40.03 -28.38 18.13
CA GLU A 193 41.22 -27.67 18.65
C GLU A 193 42.23 -27.28 17.56
N ASP A 194 41.92 -27.60 16.29
CA ASP A 194 42.81 -27.35 15.16
C ASP A 194 42.86 -25.85 14.83
N ASN A 195 44.01 -25.24 15.13
CA ASN A 195 44.33 -23.85 14.80
C ASN A 195 45.61 -23.75 13.94
N ARG A 196 46.03 -24.85 13.29
CA ARG A 196 47.33 -24.92 12.59
C ARG A 196 47.41 -23.96 11.40
N TYR A 197 46.35 -23.87 10.61
CA TYR A 197 46.31 -23.06 9.38
C TYR A 197 45.56 -21.75 9.55
N HIS A 198 44.62 -21.69 10.48
CA HIS A 198 43.79 -20.51 10.71
C HIS A 198 43.26 -20.53 12.14
N LEU A 199 43.37 -19.41 12.83
CA LEU A 199 42.87 -19.25 14.19
C LEU A 199 41.34 -19.22 14.19
N GLN A 200 40.69 -20.13 14.91
CA GLN A 200 39.23 -20.24 14.90
C GLN A 200 38.50 -18.99 15.43
N ALA A 201 39.14 -18.22 16.31
CA ALA A 201 38.55 -16.97 16.82
C ALA A 201 38.27 -15.94 15.70
N PHE A 202 39.08 -15.92 14.64
CA PHE A 202 38.88 -15.01 13.51
C PHE A 202 37.63 -15.34 12.69
N ARG A 203 37.05 -16.54 12.84
CA ARG A 203 35.78 -16.91 12.23
C ARG A 203 34.62 -16.01 12.68
N HIS A 204 34.75 -15.28 13.79
CA HIS A 204 33.74 -14.33 14.27
C HIS A 204 33.91 -12.90 13.74
N LEU A 205 34.98 -12.61 12.99
CA LEU A 205 35.21 -11.27 12.45
C LEU A 205 34.18 -10.85 11.39
N TYR A 206 33.36 -11.79 10.88
CA TYR A 206 32.25 -11.44 9.97
C TYR A 206 31.30 -10.41 10.59
N VAL A 207 31.23 -10.32 11.94
CA VAL A 207 30.41 -9.35 12.67
C VAL A 207 30.74 -7.90 12.26
N LEU A 208 31.99 -7.60 11.91
CA LEU A 208 32.40 -6.26 11.46
C LEU A 208 31.85 -5.89 10.09
N ALA A 209 31.48 -6.89 9.27
CA ALA A 209 30.86 -6.70 7.97
C ALA A 209 29.32 -6.67 8.05
N VAL A 210 28.73 -6.81 9.24
CA VAL A 210 27.27 -6.89 9.41
C VAL A 210 26.68 -5.49 9.49
N GLU A 211 25.68 -5.24 8.65
CA GLU A 211 24.91 -3.99 8.64
C GLU A 211 23.39 -4.25 8.68
N PRO A 212 22.61 -3.41 9.38
CA PRO A 212 21.16 -3.47 9.34
C PRO A 212 20.62 -2.78 8.08
N ARG A 213 19.96 -3.55 7.20
CA ARG A 213 19.35 -3.03 5.96
C ARG A 213 17.89 -3.48 5.78
N LEU A 214 17.25 -3.98 6.84
CA LEU A 214 15.86 -4.40 6.79
C LEU A 214 14.93 -3.18 6.91
N ILE A 215 14.03 -3.01 5.93
CA ILE A 215 12.94 -2.05 6.00
C ILE A 215 11.69 -2.76 6.51
N LEU A 216 11.14 -2.29 7.63
CA LEU A 216 9.88 -2.75 8.19
C LEU A 216 8.81 -1.66 8.10
N PRO A 217 7.84 -1.74 7.17
CA PRO A 217 6.75 -0.79 7.17
C PRO A 217 5.83 -1.07 8.38
N ARG A 218 5.50 -0.01 9.11
CA ARG A 218 4.57 -0.03 10.24
C ARG A 218 3.44 0.92 9.94
N ASP A 219 2.22 0.46 10.09
CA ASP A 219 1.06 1.33 9.92
C ASP A 219 0.95 2.29 11.12
N LEU A 220 0.82 3.58 10.82
CA LEU A 220 0.77 4.68 11.79
C LEU A 220 -0.44 4.60 12.71
N ASP A 221 -1.59 4.19 12.18
CA ASP A 221 -2.85 4.22 12.94
C ASP A 221 -2.96 2.98 13.86
N THR A 222 -2.55 1.80 13.38
CA THR A 222 -2.62 0.55 14.18
C THR A 222 -1.36 0.23 14.97
N GLY A 223 -0.21 0.81 14.62
CA GLY A 223 1.10 0.48 15.18
C GLY A 223 1.60 -0.93 14.81
N LYS A 224 0.91 -1.64 13.91
CA LYS A 224 1.26 -3.01 13.50
C LYS A 224 2.14 -2.99 12.26
N LEU A 225 2.99 -4.02 12.13
CA LEU A 225 3.77 -4.23 10.91
C LEU A 225 2.84 -4.58 9.74
N CYS A 226 3.12 -4.01 8.58
CA CYS A 226 2.33 -4.22 7.37
C CYS A 226 3.25 -4.60 6.20
N TYR A 227 2.65 -4.86 5.03
CA TYR A 227 3.39 -5.00 3.78
C TYR A 227 3.18 -3.75 2.93
N ALA A 228 4.21 -3.36 2.17
CA ALA A 228 4.13 -2.25 1.22
C ALA A 228 5.07 -2.48 0.05
N HIS A 229 4.70 -1.99 -1.14
CA HIS A 229 5.57 -1.97 -2.31
C HIS A 229 6.56 -0.82 -2.21
N ILE A 230 7.82 -1.12 -2.53
CA ILE A 230 8.91 -0.17 -2.55
C ILE A 230 9.58 -0.20 -3.93
N GLN A 231 9.98 0.98 -4.38
CA GLN A 231 10.72 1.25 -5.60
C GLN A 231 12.11 1.76 -5.21
N LEU A 232 13.13 1.03 -5.61
CA LEU A 232 14.53 1.39 -5.43
C LEU A 232 15.07 1.89 -6.75
N ILE A 233 15.74 3.05 -6.73
CA ILE A 233 16.35 3.63 -7.93
C ILE A 233 17.86 3.62 -7.71
N ASP A 234 18.56 2.87 -8.55
CA ASP A 234 20.02 2.79 -8.53
C ASP A 234 20.66 4.08 -9.08
N LEU A 235 21.97 4.26 -8.87
CA LEU A 235 22.74 5.38 -9.42
C LEU A 235 22.65 5.47 -10.95
N GLN A 236 22.53 4.34 -11.64
CA GLN A 236 22.35 4.24 -13.09
C GLN A 236 20.91 4.55 -13.55
N GLY A 237 19.98 4.78 -12.62
CA GLY A 237 18.57 5.07 -12.92
C GLY A 237 17.69 3.84 -13.15
N VAL A 238 18.21 2.64 -12.94
CA VAL A 238 17.41 1.40 -13.00
C VAL A 238 16.45 1.35 -11.82
N VAL A 239 15.18 1.08 -12.09
CA VAL A 239 14.13 0.96 -11.07
C VAL A 239 13.92 -0.51 -10.72
N LYS A 240 14.07 -0.85 -9.44
CA LYS A 240 13.82 -2.19 -8.90
C LYS A 240 12.63 -2.15 -7.94
N GLU A 241 11.60 -2.91 -8.26
CA GLU A 241 10.41 -3.06 -7.43
C GLU A 241 10.55 -4.22 -6.46
N MET A 242 10.24 -3.98 -5.19
CA MET A 242 10.32 -4.96 -4.12
C MET A 242 9.12 -4.82 -3.18
N LYS A 243 8.81 -5.89 -2.46
CA LYS A 243 7.74 -5.89 -1.44
C LYS A 243 8.39 -5.93 -0.05
N ALA A 244 8.17 -4.89 0.74
CA ALA A 244 8.60 -4.84 2.14
C ALA A 244 7.59 -5.53 3.05
N PRO A 245 7.99 -6.20 4.15
CA PRO A 245 9.34 -6.28 4.76
C PRO A 245 10.42 -6.92 3.88
N CYS A 246 11.53 -6.22 3.66
CA CYS A 246 12.63 -6.73 2.85
C CYS A 246 13.98 -6.05 3.17
N ILE A 247 15.07 -6.73 2.83
CA ILE A 247 16.44 -6.22 2.96
C ILE A 247 16.80 -5.49 1.66
N ILE A 248 17.09 -4.19 1.77
CA ILE A 248 17.52 -3.38 0.62
C ILE A 248 18.98 -3.65 0.24
N PRO A 249 19.37 -3.40 -1.03
CA PRO A 249 20.76 -3.35 -1.47
C PRO A 249 21.57 -2.29 -0.70
N GLU A 250 22.86 -2.19 -1.01
CA GLU A 250 23.74 -1.27 -0.31
C GLU A 250 23.29 0.18 -0.52
N LEU A 251 23.42 0.99 0.53
CA LEU A 251 22.98 2.38 0.48
C LEU A 251 23.81 3.19 -0.53
N ASP A 252 25.08 2.82 -0.74
CA ASP A 252 25.97 3.55 -1.64
C ASP A 252 25.64 3.33 -3.12
N THR A 253 25.00 2.21 -3.48
CA THR A 253 24.57 1.92 -4.87
C THR A 253 23.24 2.58 -5.23
N LEU A 254 22.50 3.08 -4.24
CA LEU A 254 21.18 3.65 -4.40
C LEU A 254 21.23 5.18 -4.55
N ARG A 255 20.34 5.70 -5.39
CA ARG A 255 20.06 7.14 -5.54
C ARG A 255 18.84 7.57 -4.74
N GLN A 256 17.79 6.74 -4.77
CA GLN A 256 16.52 7.04 -4.14
C GLN A 256 15.82 5.76 -3.67
N VAL A 257 15.20 5.83 -2.50
CA VAL A 257 14.30 4.80 -1.97
C VAL A 257 12.90 5.39 -1.85
N LYS A 258 11.94 4.81 -2.57
CA LYS A 258 10.56 5.28 -2.59
C LYS A 258 9.64 4.16 -2.11
N ILE A 259 8.87 4.41 -1.06
CA ILE A 259 7.74 3.57 -0.70
C ILE A 259 6.59 4.05 -1.58
N CYS A 260 6.27 3.31 -2.63
CA CYS A 260 5.23 3.66 -3.59
C CYS A 260 4.23 2.51 -3.66
N ASP A 261 3.10 2.69 -3.00
CA ASP A 261 2.05 1.69 -2.97
C ASP A 261 0.70 2.39 -3.19
N PRO A 262 -0.21 1.85 -4.01
CA PRO A 262 -1.54 2.44 -4.18
C PRO A 262 -2.37 2.45 -2.89
N ARG A 263 -2.03 1.62 -1.90
CA ARG A 263 -2.78 1.50 -0.63
C ARG A 263 -2.25 2.37 0.50
N TYR A 264 -1.03 2.88 0.36
CA TYR A 264 -0.38 3.70 1.36
C TYR A 264 0.04 5.05 0.78
N TRP A 265 0.26 6.02 1.66
CA TRP A 265 0.79 7.30 1.26
C TRP A 265 2.28 7.18 0.90
N PRO A 266 2.71 7.71 -0.26
CA PRO A 266 4.07 7.51 -0.72
C PRO A 266 5.07 8.30 0.12
N ILE A 267 6.23 7.69 0.39
CA ILE A 267 7.37 8.32 1.08
C ILE A 267 8.57 8.20 0.17
N THR A 268 9.34 9.28 0.03
CA THR A 268 10.54 9.32 -0.81
C THR A 268 11.75 9.74 0.02
N PHE A 269 12.82 8.94 -0.06
CA PHE A 269 14.13 9.23 0.51
C PHE A 269 15.11 9.47 -0.63
N HIS A 270 15.51 10.73 -0.81
CA HIS A 270 16.53 11.13 -1.77
C HIS A 270 17.89 11.20 -1.09
N ARG A 271 18.94 10.77 -1.80
CA ARG A 271 20.33 10.83 -1.32
C ARG A 271 20.78 12.25 -0.93
N ASP A 272 20.31 13.26 -1.65
CA ASP A 272 20.75 14.66 -1.49
C ASP A 272 20.00 15.43 -0.38
N HIS A 273 18.95 14.85 0.19
CA HIS A 273 18.08 15.54 1.16
C HIS A 273 17.88 14.78 2.47
N ASN A 274 17.15 13.65 2.44
CA ASN A 274 16.67 12.99 3.65
C ASN A 274 17.36 11.65 3.92
N TRP A 275 18.56 11.44 3.37
CA TRP A 275 19.27 10.16 3.45
C TRP A 275 19.70 9.79 4.87
N ASP A 276 20.08 10.80 5.67
CA ASP A 276 20.50 10.59 7.06
C ASP A 276 19.35 10.08 7.95
N GLN A 277 18.10 10.47 7.63
CA GLN A 277 16.92 9.94 8.31
C GLN A 277 16.75 8.45 8.01
N LEU A 278 16.95 8.02 6.76
CA LEU A 278 16.90 6.61 6.37
C LEU A 278 17.98 5.80 7.09
N LYS A 279 19.21 6.29 7.15
CA LYS A 279 20.30 5.65 7.91
C LYS A 279 19.95 5.50 9.39
N THR A 280 19.48 6.57 10.01
CA THR A 280 19.04 6.56 11.41
C THR A 280 17.90 5.55 11.64
N PHE A 281 16.94 5.46 10.71
CA PHE A 281 15.87 4.47 10.79
C PHE A 281 16.40 3.04 10.69
N LEU A 282 17.34 2.77 9.79
CA LEU A 282 17.94 1.44 9.63
C LEU A 282 18.81 1.04 10.84
N ASP A 283 19.47 1.98 11.50
CA ASP A 283 20.33 1.67 12.64
C ASP A 283 19.53 1.42 13.93
N TYR A 284 18.52 2.24 14.21
CA TYR A 284 17.89 2.29 15.54
C TYR A 284 16.46 1.78 15.62
N THR A 285 15.60 2.13 14.65
CA THR A 285 14.16 1.87 14.75
C THR A 285 13.68 0.72 13.88
N TRP A 286 14.39 0.44 12.78
CA TRP A 286 14.09 -0.50 11.69
C TRP A 286 12.75 -0.30 10.98
N CYS A 287 11.85 0.48 11.59
CA CYS A 287 10.48 0.66 11.19
C CYS A 287 10.32 1.99 10.48
N VAL A 288 9.69 1.95 9.31
CA VAL A 288 9.22 3.15 8.60
C VAL A 288 7.73 3.24 8.79
N ASP A 289 7.32 4.32 9.47
CA ASP A 289 5.93 4.60 9.73
C ASP A 289 5.24 5.10 8.45
N ILE A 290 4.28 4.33 7.96
CA ILE A 290 3.50 4.62 6.76
C ILE A 290 2.03 4.78 7.10
N LYS A 291 1.34 5.65 6.37
CA LYS A 291 -0.09 5.88 6.54
C LYS A 291 -0.87 5.15 5.46
N GLN A 292 -1.84 4.34 5.86
CA GLN A 292 -2.80 3.73 4.94
C GLN A 292 -3.74 4.79 4.35
N ARG A 293 -4.03 4.68 3.05
CA ARG A 293 -5.06 5.50 2.40
C ARG A 293 -6.45 5.01 2.83
N ALA A 294 -7.38 5.93 3.10
CA ALA A 294 -8.75 5.50 3.38
C ALA A 294 -9.36 4.81 2.16
N GLY A 295 -10.23 3.84 2.42
CA GLY A 295 -10.89 3.04 1.38
C GLY A 295 -10.04 1.90 0.80
N CYS A 296 -8.79 1.75 1.23
CA CYS A 296 -7.95 0.60 0.92
C CYS A 296 -7.81 -0.29 2.16
N LEU A 297 -7.75 -1.61 1.99
CA LEU A 297 -7.42 -2.55 3.06
C LEU A 297 -5.93 -2.91 3.10
N SER A 298 -5.46 -3.35 4.26
CA SER A 298 -4.07 -3.80 4.40
C SER A 298 -3.85 -5.05 3.56
N TYR A 299 -2.61 -5.34 3.16
CA TYR A 299 -2.30 -6.59 2.44
C TYR A 299 -2.51 -7.85 3.30
N LEU A 300 -2.66 -7.71 4.62
CA LEU A 300 -3.01 -8.83 5.50
C LEU A 300 -4.49 -9.19 5.37
N ASP A 301 -5.35 -8.18 5.23
CA ASP A 301 -6.80 -8.37 5.16
C ASP A 301 -7.29 -8.60 3.72
N ASP A 302 -6.66 -7.94 2.73
CA ASP A 302 -6.99 -8.06 1.31
C ASP A 302 -5.71 -8.28 0.48
N PRO A 303 -5.16 -9.50 0.40
CA PRO A 303 -3.86 -9.73 -0.24
C PRO A 303 -3.86 -9.38 -1.73
N GLU A 304 -4.97 -9.66 -2.43
CA GLU A 304 -5.09 -9.47 -3.89
C GLU A 304 -5.72 -8.13 -4.27
N GLY A 305 -6.39 -7.45 -3.33
CA GLY A 305 -6.97 -6.12 -3.57
C GLY A 305 -8.39 -6.16 -4.14
N PHE A 306 -9.05 -7.31 -4.17
CA PHE A 306 -10.35 -7.45 -4.83
C PHE A 306 -11.45 -6.67 -4.11
N LEU A 307 -11.40 -6.59 -2.78
CA LEU A 307 -12.39 -5.80 -2.01
C LEU A 307 -12.20 -4.31 -2.28
N THR A 308 -10.94 -3.89 -2.36
CA THR A 308 -10.58 -2.51 -2.70
C THR A 308 -11.01 -2.15 -4.14
N ILE A 309 -10.76 -3.04 -5.10
CA ILE A 309 -11.19 -2.86 -6.50
C ILE A 309 -12.71 -2.84 -6.61
N LEU A 310 -13.41 -3.73 -5.91
CA LEU A 310 -14.88 -3.76 -5.88
C LEU A 310 -15.46 -2.46 -5.30
N ALA A 311 -14.79 -1.87 -4.32
CA ALA A 311 -15.19 -0.57 -3.79
C ALA A 311 -15.00 0.56 -4.82
N GLN A 312 -13.91 0.54 -5.57
CA GLN A 312 -13.65 1.55 -6.60
C GLN A 312 -14.61 1.41 -7.80
N THR A 313 -14.90 0.19 -8.26
CA THR A 313 -15.80 -0.02 -9.42
C THR A 313 -17.22 0.46 -9.16
N LEU A 314 -17.71 0.34 -7.93
CA LEU A 314 -19.00 0.90 -7.53
C LEU A 314 -19.06 2.44 -7.58
N THR A 315 -17.92 3.14 -7.50
CA THR A 315 -17.86 4.60 -7.76
C THR A 315 -17.72 4.95 -9.23
N LEU A 316 -17.10 4.08 -10.04
CA LEU A 316 -16.87 4.31 -11.46
C LEU A 316 -18.13 4.02 -12.29
N ASP A 317 -18.96 3.08 -11.84
CA ASP A 317 -20.27 2.81 -12.44
C ASP A 317 -21.24 3.96 -12.19
N LYS A 318 -21.39 4.83 -13.19
CA LYS A 318 -22.29 6.00 -13.22
C LYS A 318 -23.75 5.68 -12.85
N SER A 319 -24.17 4.42 -12.91
CA SER A 319 -25.51 3.94 -12.54
C SER A 319 -25.60 3.39 -11.10
N ASN A 320 -24.52 2.84 -10.54
CA ASN A 320 -24.55 2.00 -9.33
C ASN A 320 -24.22 2.75 -8.02
N ILE A 321 -23.85 4.03 -8.10
CA ILE A 321 -23.70 4.92 -6.93
C ILE A 321 -24.99 4.93 -6.09
N TRP A 322 -26.15 4.70 -6.72
CA TRP A 322 -27.46 4.71 -6.08
C TRP A 322 -27.81 3.44 -5.29
N SER A 323 -27.06 2.35 -5.46
CA SER A 323 -27.28 1.06 -4.80
C SER A 323 -26.29 0.73 -3.67
N THR A 324 -25.47 1.70 -3.22
CA THR A 324 -24.51 1.48 -2.14
C THR A 324 -25.23 1.06 -0.85
N THR A 325 -25.03 -0.19 -0.43
CA THR A 325 -25.49 -0.68 0.87
C THR A 325 -24.47 -0.32 1.95
N THR A 326 -24.94 -0.13 3.17
CA THR A 326 -24.06 0.16 4.32
C THR A 326 -23.09 -0.98 4.61
N GLU A 327 -23.47 -2.22 4.26
CA GLU A 327 -22.64 -3.40 4.37
C GLU A 327 -21.42 -3.33 3.44
N ASN A 328 -21.55 -2.72 2.26
CA ASN A 328 -20.42 -2.57 1.35
C ASN A 328 -19.32 -1.70 1.95
N ILE A 329 -19.66 -0.63 2.67
CA ILE A 329 -18.66 0.27 3.29
C ILE A 329 -17.81 -0.50 4.30
N GLU A 330 -18.41 -1.35 5.13
CA GLU A 330 -17.68 -2.12 6.13
C GLU A 330 -16.68 -3.13 5.54
N LEU A 331 -16.84 -3.52 4.27
CA LEU A 331 -16.01 -4.53 3.62
C LEU A 331 -14.63 -4.00 3.18
N PHE A 332 -14.42 -2.68 3.06
CA PHE A 332 -13.17 -2.13 2.52
C PHE A 332 -12.54 -1.02 3.37
N THR A 333 -13.06 -0.76 4.57
CA THR A 333 -12.45 0.17 5.53
C THR A 333 -12.28 -0.45 6.91
N ASN A 334 -11.04 -0.40 7.40
CA ASN A 334 -10.68 -0.76 8.77
C ASN A 334 -10.69 0.45 9.73
N ASP A 335 -10.92 1.67 9.25
CA ASP A 335 -10.97 2.85 10.11
C ASP A 335 -12.16 2.76 11.08
N GLU A 336 -11.86 2.75 12.38
CA GLU A 336 -12.85 2.72 13.45
C GLU A 336 -13.81 3.90 13.38
N LYS A 337 -13.36 5.07 12.94
CA LYS A 337 -14.21 6.27 12.81
C LYS A 337 -15.28 6.06 11.75
N VAL A 338 -14.90 5.50 10.60
CA VAL A 338 -15.83 5.21 9.51
C VAL A 338 -16.79 4.11 9.93
N ARG A 339 -16.29 3.04 10.54
CA ARG A 339 -17.13 1.93 11.04
C ARG A 339 -18.12 2.41 12.10
N ASN A 340 -17.70 3.25 13.04
CA ASN A 340 -18.59 3.84 14.04
C ASN A 340 -19.61 4.78 13.40
N PHE A 341 -19.20 5.57 12.39
CA PHE A 341 -20.12 6.42 11.65
C PHE A 341 -21.19 5.59 10.92
N VAL A 342 -20.78 4.54 10.20
CA VAL A 342 -21.70 3.61 9.52
C VAL A 342 -22.65 2.99 10.53
N LYS A 343 -22.15 2.44 11.63
CA LYS A 343 -22.98 1.81 12.67
C LYS A 343 -24.00 2.75 13.30
N HIS A 344 -23.62 3.99 13.62
CA HIS A 344 -24.50 4.90 14.36
C HIS A 344 -25.42 5.74 13.47
N TYR A 345 -25.01 6.08 12.24
CA TYR A 345 -25.74 7.01 11.38
C TYR A 345 -26.37 6.37 10.15
N LEU A 346 -25.83 5.24 9.66
CA LEU A 346 -26.26 4.63 8.40
C LEU A 346 -26.91 3.26 8.60
N ALA A 347 -26.37 2.45 9.52
CA ALA A 347 -26.85 1.13 9.81
C ALA A 347 -28.20 1.21 10.52
N LYS A 348 -29.16 0.47 9.98
CA LYS A 348 -30.47 0.30 10.58
C LYS A 348 -30.38 -0.91 11.49
N ASP A 349 -30.35 -0.74 12.82
CA ASP A 349 -30.50 -1.83 13.78
C ASP A 349 -31.94 -2.38 13.73
N MET A 350 -32.28 -3.06 12.63
CA MET A 350 -33.63 -3.54 12.41
C MET A 350 -33.73 -5.04 12.27
N ASN A 351 -32.64 -5.82 12.16
CA ASN A 351 -32.75 -7.26 11.95
C ASN A 351 -31.43 -8.06 12.14
N LYS A 352 -30.73 -7.95 13.27
CA LYS A 352 -29.64 -8.91 13.58
C LYS A 352 -29.65 -9.41 15.04
N SER A 353 -30.79 -9.93 15.49
CA SER A 353 -30.89 -11.09 16.42
C SER A 353 -32.34 -11.27 16.87
N ARG A 354 -32.83 -12.51 16.78
CA ARG A 354 -34.18 -12.90 17.24
C ARG A 354 -34.32 -12.96 18.76
N GLU A 355 -33.33 -12.48 19.51
CA GLU A 355 -33.34 -12.52 20.97
C GLU A 355 -32.85 -11.19 21.52
N ARG A 356 -33.81 -10.39 21.97
CA ARG A 356 -33.66 -9.30 22.95
C ARG A 356 -32.62 -8.24 22.60
N GLU A 357 -33.02 -7.19 21.88
CA GLU A 357 -32.51 -5.84 22.17
C GLU A 357 -33.42 -4.77 21.54
N ILE A 358 -33.75 -3.76 22.33
CA ILE A 358 -34.53 -2.58 21.94
C ILE A 358 -33.52 -1.59 21.33
N CYS A 359 -33.80 -0.94 20.19
CA CYS A 359 -32.87 0.04 19.63
C CYS A 359 -32.68 1.25 20.58
N GLY A 360 -31.52 1.92 20.52
CA GLY A 360 -31.16 3.02 21.42
C GLY A 360 -32.21 4.14 21.51
N ASP A 361 -32.91 4.44 20.41
CA ASP A 361 -33.99 5.44 20.37
C ASP A 361 -35.26 4.99 21.13
N CYS A 362 -35.58 3.70 21.10
CA CYS A 362 -36.73 3.14 21.82
C CYS A 362 -36.45 2.92 23.32
N LEU A 363 -35.18 2.94 23.75
CA LEU A 363 -34.78 2.93 25.17
C LEU A 363 -34.99 4.30 25.85
N ILE A 364 -34.84 5.40 25.11
CA ILE A 364 -34.80 6.77 25.67
C ILE A 364 -36.20 7.41 25.81
N LEU A 365 -37.21 6.95 25.05
CA LEU A 365 -38.53 7.60 24.93
C LEU A 365 -39.55 7.31 26.05
N GLN A 366 -39.13 6.89 27.25
CA GLN A 366 -40.04 6.71 28.40
C GLN A 366 -40.47 8.08 28.98
N LYS A 367 -41.44 8.75 28.34
CA LYS A 367 -42.19 9.85 28.97
C LYS A 367 -42.99 9.29 30.15
N LYS A 368 -42.63 9.71 31.37
CA LYS A 368 -43.45 9.54 32.59
C LYS A 368 -44.91 9.92 32.30
N ARG A 369 -45.81 8.95 32.16
CA ARG A 369 -47.25 9.20 32.33
C ARG A 369 -47.51 9.33 33.83
N LYS A 370 -48.03 10.49 34.24
CA LYS A 370 -48.44 10.72 35.63
C LYS A 370 -49.54 9.73 36.01
N GLY A 371 -49.25 8.89 37.01
CA GLY A 371 -50.28 8.25 37.84
C GLY A 371 -50.61 6.79 37.54
N VAL A 372 -49.63 5.87 37.52
CA VAL A 372 -49.84 4.44 37.88
C VAL A 372 -48.55 3.91 38.52
N LYS A 373 -48.67 3.08 39.57
CA LYS A 373 -47.58 2.47 40.33
C LYS A 373 -46.58 1.70 39.44
N ASN A 374 -45.31 1.78 39.83
CA ASN A 374 -44.12 1.18 39.22
C ASN A 374 -44.26 -0.32 38.88
N GLU A 375 -44.51 -0.62 37.61
CA GLU A 375 -43.96 -1.82 36.97
C GLU A 375 -43.31 -1.42 35.64
N LEU A 376 -42.00 -1.67 35.54
CA LEU A 376 -41.22 -1.48 34.31
C LEU A 376 -41.60 -2.57 33.31
N LEU A 377 -42.69 -2.38 32.57
CA LEU A 377 -42.99 -3.20 31.40
C LEU A 377 -42.01 -2.84 30.28
N VAL A 378 -40.94 -3.63 30.16
CA VAL A 378 -40.01 -3.60 29.03
C VAL A 378 -40.70 -4.30 27.84
N PRO A 379 -40.98 -3.60 26.72
CA PRO A 379 -41.57 -4.24 25.54
C PRO A 379 -40.61 -5.30 24.97
N ARG A 380 -41.11 -6.49 24.65
CA ARG A 380 -40.30 -7.58 24.07
C ARG A 380 -39.88 -7.34 22.62
N GLN A 381 -40.33 -6.26 21.98
CA GLN A 381 -40.08 -5.94 20.58
C GLN A 381 -39.84 -4.43 20.38
N CYS A 382 -38.92 -4.09 19.48
CA CYS A 382 -38.62 -2.69 19.12
C CYS A 382 -39.82 -2.06 18.40
N LEU A 383 -40.30 -0.92 18.89
CA LEU A 383 -41.40 -0.13 18.30
C LEU A 383 -40.90 0.86 17.23
N CYS A 384 -39.69 0.64 16.72
CA CYS A 384 -38.98 1.53 15.81
C CYS A 384 -39.85 1.87 14.58
N ARG A 385 -40.14 3.17 14.44
CA ARG A 385 -40.91 3.74 13.33
C ARG A 385 -40.25 3.38 11.99
N LYS A 386 -41.04 2.97 11.00
CA LYS A 386 -40.55 2.88 9.61
C LYS A 386 -40.17 4.30 9.15
N TYR A 387 -38.93 4.47 8.69
CA TYR A 387 -38.49 5.75 8.13
C TYR A 387 -39.47 6.24 7.06
N ASN A 388 -39.82 7.52 7.15
CA ASN A 388 -40.56 8.20 6.10
C ASN A 388 -39.70 8.24 4.83
N LYS A 389 -40.35 8.39 3.66
CA LYS A 389 -39.65 8.51 2.37
C LYS A 389 -38.52 9.56 2.41
N GLU A 390 -38.77 10.71 3.04
CA GLU A 390 -37.76 11.78 3.18
C GLU A 390 -36.58 11.41 4.08
N GLU A 391 -36.80 10.58 5.10
CA GLU A 391 -35.74 10.09 5.99
C GLU A 391 -34.89 9.04 5.28
N GLN A 392 -35.52 8.16 4.49
CA GLN A 392 -34.82 7.19 3.65
C GLN A 392 -33.95 7.90 2.60
N GLU A 393 -34.48 8.92 1.93
CA GLU A 393 -33.73 9.75 0.97
C GLU A 393 -32.53 10.47 1.62
N TYR A 394 -32.68 10.91 2.87
CA TYR A 394 -31.58 11.54 3.62
C TYR A 394 -30.48 10.55 3.97
N VAL A 395 -30.85 9.38 4.52
CA VAL A 395 -29.89 8.32 4.86
C VAL A 395 -29.17 7.82 3.61
N GLN A 396 -29.88 7.62 2.50
CA GLN A 396 -29.27 7.23 1.23
C GLN A 396 -28.26 8.28 0.73
N GLY A 397 -28.62 9.56 0.79
CA GLY A 397 -27.69 10.64 0.43
C GLY A 397 -26.46 10.70 1.33
N LEU A 398 -26.63 10.44 2.62
CA LEU A 398 -25.51 10.38 3.57
C LEU A 398 -24.61 9.17 3.30
N SER A 399 -25.18 8.00 2.99
CA SER A 399 -24.44 6.79 2.61
C SER A 399 -23.58 7.02 1.36
N MET A 400 -24.13 7.68 0.34
CA MET A 400 -23.38 8.01 -0.89
C MET A 400 -22.21 8.94 -0.60
N VAL A 401 -22.43 10.00 0.18
CA VAL A 401 -21.37 10.93 0.57
C VAL A 401 -20.27 10.20 1.33
N THR A 402 -20.63 9.36 2.31
CA THR A 402 -19.63 8.58 3.04
C THR A 402 -18.86 7.67 2.12
N TYR A 403 -19.54 7.03 1.17
CA TYR A 403 -18.91 6.14 0.22
C TYR A 403 -17.86 6.87 -0.63
N ASP A 404 -18.24 8.00 -1.24
CA ASP A 404 -17.33 8.82 -2.06
C ASP A 404 -16.16 9.37 -1.22
N CYS A 405 -16.42 9.81 0.02
CA CYS A 405 -15.38 10.31 0.92
C CYS A 405 -14.37 9.22 1.33
N VAL A 406 -14.82 7.99 1.53
CA VAL A 406 -13.94 6.87 1.90
C VAL A 406 -13.12 6.43 0.68
N VAL A 407 -13.75 6.25 -0.48
CA VAL A 407 -13.06 5.77 -1.70
C VAL A 407 -12.02 6.76 -2.21
N LYS A 408 -12.29 8.07 -2.12
CA LYS A 408 -11.35 9.11 -2.57
C LYS A 408 -10.32 9.53 -1.53
N ASP A 409 -10.33 8.94 -0.34
CA ASP A 409 -9.48 9.33 0.79
C ASP A 409 -9.66 10.81 1.22
N ILE A 410 -10.91 11.28 1.29
CA ILE A 410 -11.29 12.67 1.64
C ILE A 410 -12.27 12.68 2.83
N MET A 411 -11.94 11.96 3.88
CA MET A 411 -12.79 11.87 5.08
C MET A 411 -13.05 13.22 5.76
N CYS A 412 -12.16 14.20 5.58
CA CYS A 412 -12.34 15.57 6.08
C CYS A 412 -13.51 16.32 5.42
N ALA A 413 -13.96 15.90 4.24
CA ALA A 413 -15.11 16.49 3.56
C ALA A 413 -16.46 16.00 4.10
N LEU A 414 -16.49 14.85 4.82
CA LEU A 414 -17.73 14.28 5.32
C LEU A 414 -18.55 15.25 6.20
N PRO A 415 -17.97 15.95 7.20
CA PRO A 415 -18.70 16.94 7.99
C PRO A 415 -19.28 18.07 7.12
N ILE A 416 -18.49 18.57 6.16
CA ILE A 416 -18.93 19.62 5.23
C ILE A 416 -20.19 19.14 4.49
N TRP A 417 -20.15 17.93 3.94
CA TRP A 417 -21.29 17.38 3.23
C TRP A 417 -22.51 17.09 4.09
N THR A 418 -22.31 16.61 5.31
CA THR A 418 -23.43 16.42 6.25
C THR A 418 -24.13 17.75 6.55
N THR A 419 -23.36 18.85 6.67
CA THR A 419 -23.93 20.18 6.86
C THR A 419 -24.72 20.62 5.63
N PHE A 420 -24.25 20.36 4.42
CA PHE A 420 -24.99 20.66 3.19
C PHE A 420 -26.28 19.87 3.06
N LEU A 421 -26.28 18.57 3.34
CA LEU A 421 -27.50 17.76 3.35
C LEU A 421 -28.50 18.29 4.39
N LYS A 422 -28.02 18.71 5.57
CA LYS A 422 -28.85 19.35 6.60
C LYS A 422 -29.40 20.70 6.13
N ILE A 423 -28.60 21.53 5.47
CA ILE A 423 -29.02 22.82 4.92
C ILE A 423 -30.10 22.61 3.86
N MET A 424 -29.96 21.64 2.96
CA MET A 424 -30.97 21.32 1.95
C MET A 424 -32.30 20.88 2.57
N LYS A 425 -32.24 20.11 3.67
CA LYS A 425 -33.44 19.74 4.43
C LYS A 425 -34.06 20.96 5.11
N ALA A 426 -33.25 21.80 5.75
CA ALA A 426 -33.71 23.02 6.41
C ALA A 426 -34.31 24.03 5.42
N MET A 427 -33.76 24.16 4.21
CA MET A 427 -34.29 25.05 3.18
C MET A 427 -35.75 24.76 2.88
N LYS A 428 -36.19 23.49 2.86
CA LYS A 428 -37.60 23.12 2.57
C LYS A 428 -38.59 23.71 3.58
N THR A 429 -38.20 23.84 4.85
CA THR A 429 -39.07 24.29 5.95
C THR A 429 -38.82 25.74 6.35
N GLU A 430 -37.55 26.17 6.39
CA GLU A 430 -37.09 27.47 6.84
C GLU A 430 -35.97 28.01 5.91
N PRO A 431 -36.33 28.62 4.78
CA PRO A 431 -35.33 29.19 3.88
C PRO A 431 -34.64 30.40 4.52
N THR A 432 -33.31 30.44 4.44
CA THR A 432 -32.51 31.61 4.84
C THR A 432 -31.52 31.97 3.75
N SER A 433 -31.28 33.27 3.57
CA SER A 433 -30.30 33.78 2.61
C SER A 433 -28.87 33.31 2.91
N TYR A 434 -28.53 33.13 4.19
CA TYR A 434 -27.24 32.61 4.64
C TYR A 434 -26.96 31.20 4.10
N TYR A 435 -27.91 30.29 4.28
CA TYR A 435 -27.82 28.92 3.77
C TYR A 435 -27.73 28.86 2.24
N THR A 436 -28.44 29.75 1.55
CA THR A 436 -28.36 29.86 0.10
C THR A 436 -27.00 30.34 -0.38
N TRP A 437 -26.38 31.30 0.32
CA TRP A 437 -25.01 31.73 0.05
C TRP A 437 -24.00 30.60 0.22
N GLN A 438 -24.10 29.81 1.30
CA GLN A 438 -23.22 28.67 1.52
C GLN A 438 -23.31 27.65 0.38
N ILE A 439 -24.53 27.31 -0.06
CA ILE A 439 -24.76 26.41 -1.20
C ILE A 439 -24.16 26.97 -2.48
N LYS A 440 -24.44 28.25 -2.78
CA LYS A 440 -23.98 28.91 -4.00
C LYS A 440 -22.45 28.97 -4.08
N LEU A 441 -21.79 29.33 -2.98
CA LEU A 441 -20.34 29.37 -2.90
C LEU A 441 -19.72 27.99 -3.13
N LEU A 442 -20.24 26.95 -2.46
CA LEU A 442 -19.76 25.59 -2.65
C LEU A 442 -19.93 25.13 -4.11
N LEU A 443 -21.14 25.29 -4.69
CA LEU A 443 -21.39 24.89 -6.08
C LEU A 443 -20.47 25.64 -7.06
N SER A 444 -20.28 26.94 -6.87
CA SER A 444 -19.37 27.74 -7.70
C SER A 444 -17.91 27.30 -7.55
N GLN A 445 -17.48 26.94 -6.34
CA GLN A 445 -16.13 26.49 -6.07
C GLN A 445 -15.87 25.11 -6.67
N ILE A 446 -16.82 24.19 -6.58
CA ILE A 446 -16.77 22.87 -7.21
C ILE A 446 -16.69 23.01 -8.74
N GLU A 447 -17.54 23.84 -9.34
CA GLU A 447 -17.50 24.08 -10.79
C GLU A 447 -16.18 24.69 -11.25
N SER A 448 -15.67 25.68 -10.51
CA SER A 448 -14.38 26.28 -10.83
C SER A 448 -13.23 25.27 -10.71
N HIS A 449 -13.28 24.40 -9.70
CA HIS A 449 -12.26 23.36 -9.51
C HIS A 449 -12.32 22.32 -10.63
N ASN A 450 -13.52 21.83 -10.97
CA ASN A 450 -13.71 20.86 -12.04
C ASN A 450 -13.29 21.41 -13.41
N LYS A 451 -13.54 22.70 -13.66
CA LYS A 451 -13.04 23.38 -14.87
C LYS A 451 -11.51 23.42 -14.91
N ARG A 452 -10.85 23.76 -13.79
CA ARG A 452 -9.37 23.79 -13.69
C ARG A 452 -8.75 22.41 -13.90
N ALA A 453 -9.29 21.39 -13.21
CA ALA A 453 -8.86 20.00 -13.38
C ALA A 453 -9.05 19.50 -14.81
N SER A 454 -10.12 19.92 -15.50
CA SER A 454 -10.34 19.58 -16.91
C SER A 454 -9.39 20.32 -17.87
N THR A 455 -8.86 21.48 -17.50
CA THR A 455 -7.95 22.28 -18.34
C THR A 455 -6.47 21.94 -18.12
N GLU A 456 -6.10 21.34 -17.00
CA GLU A 456 -4.70 21.01 -16.63
C GLU A 456 -4.15 19.73 -17.29
N MET A 457 -4.72 19.23 -18.40
CA MET A 457 -4.15 18.06 -19.07
C MET A 457 -2.92 18.39 -19.93
N THR A 458 -1.82 17.72 -19.56
CA THR A 458 -0.64 17.28 -20.33
C THR A 458 0.59 18.19 -20.43
N ILE A 459 1.40 18.23 -19.35
CA ILE A 459 2.87 18.25 -19.48
C ILE A 459 3.45 17.33 -18.38
N ASP A 460 4.28 16.38 -18.80
CA ASP A 460 5.08 15.41 -18.03
C ASP A 460 4.34 14.19 -17.45
N GLY A 461 4.75 12.99 -17.91
CA GLY A 461 4.19 11.66 -17.64
C GLY A 461 4.18 11.15 -16.19
N ALA A 462 3.64 11.94 -15.27
CA ALA A 462 3.15 11.48 -13.97
C ALA A 462 1.63 11.35 -14.07
N ASP A 463 1.16 10.17 -14.49
CA ASP A 463 -0.26 9.83 -14.56
C ASP A 463 -0.89 9.82 -13.16
N GLN A 464 -1.37 10.97 -12.71
CA GLN A 464 -2.51 11.02 -11.79
C GLN A 464 -3.52 12.00 -12.39
N PRO A 465 -4.59 11.51 -13.05
CA PRO A 465 -5.71 12.38 -13.36
C PRO A 465 -6.16 12.97 -12.04
N SER A 466 -6.13 14.29 -11.90
CA SER A 466 -6.67 14.98 -10.73
C SER A 466 -8.17 14.77 -10.74
N GLU A 467 -8.62 13.63 -10.22
CA GLU A 467 -10.04 13.35 -10.08
C GLU A 467 -10.65 14.47 -9.23
N PRO A 468 -11.80 15.02 -9.64
CA PRO A 468 -12.42 16.07 -8.87
C PRO A 468 -12.72 15.53 -7.46
N LEU A 469 -12.40 16.32 -6.43
CA LEU A 469 -12.63 16.04 -5.01
C LEU A 469 -14.05 15.51 -4.75
N ILE A 470 -14.99 15.82 -5.65
CA ILE A 470 -16.41 15.55 -5.57
C ILE A 470 -16.87 15.10 -6.95
N SER A 471 -17.66 14.02 -7.02
CA SER A 471 -18.22 13.59 -8.30
C SER A 471 -19.11 14.68 -8.93
N THR A 472 -18.98 14.87 -10.23
CA THR A 472 -19.81 15.80 -11.02
C THR A 472 -21.29 15.45 -10.90
N GLU A 473 -21.60 14.15 -10.88
CA GLU A 473 -22.96 13.62 -10.75
C GLU A 473 -23.61 14.00 -9.42
N PHE A 474 -22.88 13.85 -8.31
CA PHE A 474 -23.40 14.24 -7.00
C PHE A 474 -23.68 15.74 -6.94
N THR A 475 -22.80 16.55 -7.54
CA THR A 475 -22.98 18.00 -7.64
C THR A 475 -24.22 18.37 -8.47
N LEU A 476 -24.44 17.70 -9.60
CA LEU A 476 -25.63 17.87 -10.44
C LEU A 476 -26.91 17.42 -9.72
N ALA A 477 -26.88 16.31 -9.00
CA ALA A 477 -28.00 15.83 -8.21
C ALA A 477 -28.39 16.83 -7.10
N ILE A 478 -27.40 17.45 -6.44
CA ILE A 478 -27.64 18.54 -5.47
C ILE A 478 -28.30 19.73 -6.15
N LYS A 479 -27.75 20.19 -7.29
CA LYS A 479 -28.33 21.31 -8.06
C LYS A 479 -29.77 21.04 -8.47
N GLN A 480 -30.07 19.84 -8.95
CA GLN A 480 -31.42 19.44 -9.34
C GLN A 480 -32.37 19.43 -8.13
N LYS A 481 -31.93 18.92 -6.97
CA LYS A 481 -32.73 18.96 -5.74
C LYS A 481 -33.00 20.39 -5.28
N ILE A 482 -32.02 21.29 -5.38
CA ILE A 482 -32.20 22.71 -5.07
C ILE A 482 -33.19 23.36 -6.05
N ALA A 483 -33.06 23.07 -7.35
CA ALA A 483 -33.98 23.57 -8.37
C ALA A 483 -35.42 23.14 -8.09
N GLN A 484 -35.65 21.87 -7.74
CA GLN A 484 -36.96 21.35 -7.36
C GLN A 484 -37.56 22.02 -6.11
N ILE A 485 -36.72 22.45 -5.15
CA ILE A 485 -37.17 23.22 -4.00
C ILE A 485 -37.69 24.58 -4.45
N TYR A 486 -36.95 25.26 -5.33
CA TYR A 486 -37.37 26.56 -5.89
C TYR A 486 -38.61 26.43 -6.77
N ASP A 487 -38.75 25.37 -7.57
CA ASP A 487 -39.95 25.11 -8.39
C ASP A 487 -41.21 25.00 -7.51
N LYS A 488 -41.10 24.39 -6.32
CA LYS A 488 -42.21 24.32 -5.36
C LYS A 488 -42.58 25.69 -4.77
N TRP A 489 -41.66 26.65 -4.77
CA TRP A 489 -41.90 28.00 -4.25
C TRP A 489 -42.33 28.98 -5.35
N GLU A 490 -42.19 28.59 -6.61
CA GLU A 490 -42.41 29.42 -7.79
C GLU A 490 -43.71 30.21 -7.71
N ILE A 491 -44.84 29.50 -7.55
CA ILE A 491 -46.19 30.09 -7.44
C ILE A 491 -46.29 31.14 -6.31
N LYS A 492 -45.57 30.92 -5.19
CA LYS A 492 -45.59 31.83 -4.03
C LYS A 492 -44.69 33.05 -4.24
N ILE A 493 -43.65 32.92 -5.06
CA ILE A 493 -42.62 33.94 -5.28
C ILE A 493 -42.95 34.84 -6.46
N THR A 494 -43.62 34.35 -7.51
CA THR A 494 -43.97 35.10 -8.74
C THR A 494 -44.51 36.52 -8.50
N PRO A 495 -45.50 36.77 -7.61
CA PRO A 495 -46.00 38.13 -7.39
C PRO A 495 -44.96 39.08 -6.76
N TYR A 496 -44.06 38.57 -5.92
CA TYR A 496 -42.97 39.36 -5.33
C TYR A 496 -41.84 39.60 -6.33
N LEU A 497 -41.56 38.62 -7.21
CA LEU A 497 -40.58 38.74 -8.29
C LEU A 497 -40.99 39.82 -9.30
N ARG A 498 -42.25 39.82 -9.75
CA ARG A 498 -42.80 40.85 -10.67
C ARG A 498 -42.70 42.26 -10.08
N ARG A 499 -42.93 42.42 -8.76
CA ARG A 499 -42.78 43.69 -8.04
C ARG A 499 -41.31 44.11 -7.88
N TYR A 500 -40.40 43.16 -7.68
CA TYR A 500 -38.97 43.44 -7.52
C TYR A 500 -38.30 43.86 -8.84
N LEU A 501 -38.69 43.24 -9.96
CA LEU A 501 -38.18 43.53 -11.30
C LEU A 501 -38.91 44.68 -12.01
N ARG A 502 -39.89 45.33 -11.36
CA ARG A 502 -40.69 46.47 -11.88
C ARG A 502 -41.30 46.25 -13.28
N VAL A 503 -41.86 45.07 -13.52
CA VAL A 503 -42.52 44.75 -14.81
C VAL A 503 -43.78 45.63 -15.00
N PRO A 504 -44.00 46.27 -16.17
CA PRO A 504 -45.16 47.12 -16.42
C PRO A 504 -46.49 46.37 -16.28
N GLY A 505 -47.44 46.92 -15.51
CA GLY A 505 -48.81 46.37 -15.35
C GLY A 505 -49.22 45.96 -13.93
N CYS A 506 -48.33 46.03 -12.94
CA CYS A 506 -48.66 45.69 -11.55
C CYS A 506 -49.26 46.92 -10.82
N ARG A 507 -50.59 46.96 -10.63
CA ARG A 507 -51.27 48.05 -9.89
C ARG A 507 -50.69 48.19 -8.47
N GLU A 508 -50.23 49.40 -8.13
CA GLU A 508 -49.58 49.75 -6.85
C GLU A 508 -50.50 49.68 -5.59
N GLY A 509 -51.78 49.34 -5.73
CA GLY A 509 -52.81 49.62 -4.72
C GLY A 509 -53.34 48.48 -3.85
N LEU A 510 -52.66 47.33 -3.68
CA LEU A 510 -53.26 46.18 -2.96
C LEU A 510 -52.46 45.62 -1.77
N PHE A 511 -51.57 46.41 -1.16
CA PHE A 511 -50.81 45.97 0.03
C PHE A 511 -50.77 46.95 1.20
N GLU A 512 -51.62 47.98 1.22
CA GLU A 512 -51.67 48.92 2.35
C GLU A 512 -52.65 48.53 3.46
N SER A 513 -53.29 47.35 3.40
CA SER A 513 -54.21 46.95 4.46
C SER A 513 -54.29 45.44 4.70
N VAL A 514 -53.19 44.74 5.00
CA VAL A 514 -53.30 43.41 5.63
C VAL A 514 -52.21 43.23 6.68
N LYS A 515 -52.62 42.91 7.90
CA LYS A 515 -51.77 42.69 9.08
C LYS A 515 -50.70 41.62 8.81
N ALA A 516 -49.47 41.90 9.27
CA ALA A 516 -48.33 41.00 9.22
C ALA A 516 -48.63 39.66 9.93
N GLY A 517 -49.02 38.66 9.15
CA GLY A 517 -49.10 37.26 9.58
C GLY A 517 -47.78 36.53 9.34
N THR A 518 -47.53 35.45 10.09
CA THR A 518 -46.35 34.56 9.96
C THR A 518 -46.10 34.07 8.54
N GLN A 519 -47.15 33.88 7.75
CA GLN A 519 -47.10 33.38 6.36
C GLN A 519 -46.46 34.36 5.35
N GLU A 520 -46.43 35.66 5.67
CA GLU A 520 -45.78 36.69 4.84
C GLU A 520 -44.26 36.73 5.07
N TRP A 521 -43.81 36.41 6.28
CA TRP A 521 -42.38 36.36 6.61
C TRP A 521 -41.69 35.19 5.92
N ASP A 522 -42.36 34.03 5.86
CA ASP A 522 -41.84 32.84 5.18
C ASP A 522 -41.74 33.06 3.67
N THR A 523 -42.70 33.75 3.06
CA THR A 523 -42.66 34.07 1.62
C THR A 523 -41.58 35.11 1.28
N ARG A 524 -41.35 36.12 2.14
CA ARG A 524 -40.22 37.05 2.00
C ARG A 524 -38.86 36.34 2.13
N ARG A 525 -38.75 35.37 3.04
CA ARG A 525 -37.56 34.52 3.20
C ARG A 525 -37.32 33.64 1.97
N MET A 526 -38.35 32.98 1.44
CA MET A 526 -38.28 32.23 0.18
C MET A 526 -37.82 33.13 -0.98
N PHE A 527 -38.38 34.33 -1.11
CA PHE A 527 -38.02 35.29 -2.14
C PHE A 527 -36.56 35.76 -2.03
N SER A 528 -36.12 36.17 -0.83
CA SER A 528 -34.73 36.59 -0.62
C SER A 528 -33.72 35.47 -0.90
N SER A 529 -34.05 34.23 -0.57
CA SER A 529 -33.26 33.06 -0.97
C SER A 529 -33.18 32.92 -2.50
N PHE A 530 -34.31 33.04 -3.21
CA PHE A 530 -34.35 32.95 -4.68
C PHE A 530 -33.49 34.02 -5.37
N VAL A 531 -33.56 35.27 -4.90
CA VAL A 531 -32.75 36.40 -5.39
C VAL A 531 -31.25 36.11 -5.22
N VAL A 532 -30.85 35.61 -4.05
CA VAL A 532 -29.45 35.27 -3.76
C VAL A 532 -28.94 34.14 -4.67
N TYR A 533 -29.74 33.08 -4.85
CA TYR A 533 -29.34 31.92 -5.65
C TYR A 533 -29.11 32.30 -7.12
N HIS A 534 -30.04 33.06 -7.72
CA HIS A 534 -29.97 33.48 -9.11
C HIS A 534 -29.12 34.73 -9.37
N SER A 535 -28.54 35.34 -8.32
CA SER A 535 -27.74 36.58 -8.44
C SER A 535 -28.50 37.76 -9.06
N LEU A 536 -29.80 37.89 -8.74
CA LEU A 536 -30.62 38.96 -9.30
C LEU A 536 -30.19 40.33 -8.74
N VAL A 537 -29.91 41.28 -9.63
CA VAL A 537 -29.59 42.68 -9.29
C VAL A 537 -30.85 43.53 -9.44
N ARG A 538 -30.99 44.53 -8.57
CA ARG A 538 -32.13 45.45 -8.55
C ARG A 538 -31.91 46.61 -9.52
N ASP A 539 -32.07 46.36 -10.81
CA ASP A 539 -32.03 47.39 -11.86
C ASP A 539 -33.43 47.63 -12.47
N ASP A 540 -33.62 48.76 -13.16
CA ASP A 540 -34.88 49.10 -13.86
C ASP A 540 -34.97 48.33 -15.18
N TRP A 541 -35.71 47.22 -15.18
CA TRP A 541 -35.94 46.38 -16.36
C TRP A 541 -37.00 47.01 -17.26
N SER A 542 -36.62 47.98 -18.10
CA SER A 542 -37.50 48.54 -19.15
C SER A 542 -37.71 47.54 -20.30
N ASP A 543 -38.93 47.49 -20.84
CA ASP A 543 -39.58 46.75 -21.96
C ASP A 543 -38.86 45.65 -22.79
N GLU A 544 -37.53 45.57 -22.82
CA GLU A 544 -36.75 44.50 -23.44
C GLU A 544 -36.13 43.57 -22.39
N LEU A 545 -37.01 42.91 -21.63
CA LEU A 545 -36.65 41.98 -20.55
C LEU A 545 -35.68 40.87 -20.99
N SER A 546 -35.64 40.52 -22.28
CA SER A 546 -34.72 39.52 -22.84
C SER A 546 -33.29 40.03 -23.06
N MET A 547 -33.10 41.32 -23.39
CA MET A 547 -31.79 41.90 -23.69
C MET A 547 -31.03 42.29 -22.41
N ALA A 548 -31.73 42.84 -21.42
CA ALA A 548 -31.12 43.20 -20.14
C ALA A 548 -30.68 41.97 -19.31
N LEU A 549 -31.34 40.81 -19.49
CA LEU A 549 -31.02 39.59 -18.74
C LEU A 549 -29.73 38.95 -19.27
N THR A 550 -29.35 39.24 -20.52
CA THR A 550 -28.14 38.74 -21.17
C THR A 550 -26.89 39.58 -20.86
N GLU A 551 -27.02 40.85 -20.47
CA GLU A 551 -25.88 41.72 -20.10
C GLU A 551 -25.44 41.58 -18.64
N SER A 552 -26.33 41.10 -17.77
CA SER A 552 -26.03 40.83 -16.37
C SER A 552 -25.30 39.48 -16.22
N ARG A 553 -24.41 39.35 -15.22
CA ARG A 553 -23.65 38.12 -14.91
C ARG A 553 -24.54 36.97 -14.36
N ILE A 554 -25.72 36.80 -14.94
CA ILE A 554 -26.75 35.82 -14.59
C ILE A 554 -26.52 34.58 -15.47
N THR A 555 -26.64 33.38 -14.89
CA THR A 555 -26.45 32.14 -15.66
C THR A 555 -27.57 31.95 -16.69
N ALA A 556 -27.27 31.36 -17.85
CA ALA A 556 -28.27 31.15 -18.92
C ALA A 556 -29.52 30.38 -18.44
N ASP A 557 -29.34 29.42 -17.54
CA ASP A 557 -30.44 28.69 -16.88
C ASP A 557 -31.33 29.62 -16.03
N ALA A 558 -30.73 30.58 -15.33
CA ALA A 558 -31.46 31.54 -14.53
C ALA A 558 -32.27 32.49 -15.43
N VAL A 559 -31.69 32.96 -16.53
CA VAL A 559 -32.39 33.79 -17.54
C VAL A 559 -33.59 33.07 -18.14
N SER A 560 -33.41 31.82 -18.57
CA SER A 560 -34.49 30.97 -19.09
C SER A 560 -35.61 30.80 -18.06
N LYS A 561 -35.26 30.48 -16.80
CA LYS A 561 -36.24 30.24 -15.73
C LYS A 561 -37.00 31.50 -15.32
N ILE A 562 -36.31 32.65 -15.24
CA ILE A 562 -36.94 33.95 -14.97
C ILE A 562 -37.87 34.35 -16.12
N SER A 563 -37.46 34.11 -17.37
CA SER A 563 -38.32 34.38 -18.53
C SER A 563 -39.58 33.52 -18.56
N ALA A 564 -39.49 32.25 -18.14
CA ALA A 564 -40.65 31.35 -18.01
C ALA A 564 -41.61 31.79 -16.89
N LEU A 565 -41.06 32.32 -15.80
CA LEU A 565 -41.79 32.83 -14.63
C LEU A 565 -42.58 34.12 -14.88
N LEU A 566 -42.08 34.94 -15.80
CA LEU A 566 -42.64 36.26 -16.13
C LEU A 566 -43.66 36.19 -17.28
N ARG A 567 -43.60 35.15 -18.12
CA ARG A 567 -44.70 34.77 -19.03
C ARG A 567 -45.88 34.23 -18.22
#